data_AF-A0A317IN88-F1
#
_entry.id   AF-A0A317IN88-F1
#
_cell.length_a   1.000
_cell.length_b   1.000
_cell.length_c   1.000
_cell.angle_alpha   90.00
_cell.angle_beta   90.00
_cell.angle_gamma   90.00
#
_symmetry.space_group_name_H-M   'P 1'
#
loop_
_entity.id
_entity.type
_entity.pdbx_description
1 polymer ?
#
loop_
_entity_poly.entity_id
_entity_poly.type
_entity_poly.pdbx_seq_one_letter_code
_entity_poly.pdbx_strand_id
1 'polypeptide(L)'
;MEGIHSDYVYRAAMLLTKFLHKTLNDEERSELNNWINTNETNRKIFEDLKNEEKLESDLKSWNQKELVIAFDRIKKRIQWHDALLRKMRILHLAALIAAIALSAVLWVIIVGSHK
;
A
#
# COMPACT_ATOMS: atom_id res chain seq x y z
N MET A 1 3.92 -18.13 -5.11
CA MET A 1 3.44 -17.25 -6.20
C MET A 1 3.74 -15.81 -5.81
N GLU A 2 4.97 -15.35 -6.08
CA GLU A 2 5.47 -14.02 -5.66
C GLU A 2 5.58 -12.99 -6.81
N GLY A 3 5.24 -13.37 -8.05
CA GLY A 3 5.51 -12.55 -9.23
C GLY A 3 4.43 -11.53 -9.64
N ILE A 4 3.16 -11.69 -9.23
CA ILE A 4 2.06 -10.86 -9.79
C ILE A 4 1.96 -9.48 -9.10
N HIS A 5 2.42 -9.35 -7.86
CA HIS A 5 2.38 -8.06 -7.15
C HIS A 5 3.45 -7.07 -7.63
N SER A 6 4.60 -7.52 -8.14
CA SER A 6 5.66 -6.59 -8.58
C SER A 6 5.25 -5.80 -9.82
N ASP A 7 4.56 -6.43 -10.77
CA ASP A 7 4.25 -5.82 -12.06
C ASP A 7 3.18 -4.74 -11.95
N TYR A 8 2.17 -4.97 -11.11
CA TYR A 8 1.13 -3.99 -10.82
C TYR A 8 1.69 -2.75 -10.10
N VAL A 9 2.58 -2.95 -9.12
CA VAL A 9 3.24 -1.87 -8.39
C VAL A 9 4.21 -1.10 -9.30
N TYR A 10 4.96 -1.81 -10.15
CA TYR A 10 5.86 -1.20 -11.12
C TYR A 10 5.10 -0.36 -12.15
N ARG A 11 3.98 -0.89 -12.67
CA ARG A 11 3.11 -0.18 -13.61
C ARG A 11 2.52 1.08 -12.98
N ALA A 12 2.00 0.98 -11.76
CA ALA A 12 1.48 2.13 -11.02
C ALA A 12 2.56 3.20 -10.80
N ALA A 13 3.78 2.79 -10.40
CA ALA A 13 4.89 3.72 -10.24
C ALA A 13 5.27 4.43 -11.55
N MET A 14 5.28 3.72 -12.67
CA MET A 14 5.54 4.32 -13.99
C MET A 14 4.45 5.34 -14.38
N LEU A 15 3.18 5.02 -14.14
CA LEU A 15 2.06 5.93 -14.41
C LEU A 15 2.14 7.19 -13.54
N LEU A 16 2.51 7.06 -12.26
CA LEU A 16 2.74 8.20 -11.36
C LEU A 16 3.90 9.07 -11.85
N THR A 17 4.99 8.49 -12.37
CA THR A 17 6.09 9.25 -12.96
C THR A 17 5.65 10.02 -14.20
N LYS A 18 4.90 9.38 -15.11
CA LYS A 18 4.35 10.06 -16.28
C LYS A 18 3.37 11.17 -15.91
N PHE A 19 2.59 10.97 -14.85
CA PHE A 19 1.72 11.99 -14.27
C PHE A 19 2.50 13.22 -13.83
N LEU A 20 3.57 13.03 -13.05
CA LEU A 20 4.46 14.12 -12.61
C LEU A 20 5.08 14.87 -13.79
N HIS A 21 5.45 14.16 -14.84
CA HIS A 21 6.00 14.75 -16.06
C HIS A 21 4.94 15.38 -16.98
N LYS A 22 3.65 15.27 -16.65
CA LYS A 22 2.53 15.70 -17.51
C LYS A 22 2.58 15.05 -18.90
N THR A 23 3.06 13.79 -18.96
CA THR A 23 3.25 13.01 -20.21
C THR A 23 2.28 11.83 -20.34
N LEU A 24 1.28 11.72 -19.46
CA LEU A 24 0.24 10.69 -19.57
C LEU A 24 -0.63 10.91 -20.80
N ASN A 25 -0.85 9.84 -21.56
CA ASN A 25 -1.91 9.79 -22.56
C ASN A 25 -3.28 9.44 -21.91
N ASP A 26 -4.34 9.40 -22.72
CA ASP A 26 -5.70 9.19 -22.22
C ASP A 26 -5.93 7.77 -21.69
N GLU A 27 -5.36 6.74 -22.33
CA GLU A 27 -5.45 5.37 -21.84
C GLU A 27 -4.75 5.20 -20.49
N GLU A 28 -3.53 5.74 -20.36
CA GLU A 28 -2.72 5.69 -19.15
C GLU A 28 -3.35 6.49 -18.02
N ARG A 29 -4.03 7.60 -18.34
CA ARG A 29 -4.81 8.38 -17.37
C ARG A 29 -5.99 7.57 -16.85
N SER A 30 -6.68 6.83 -17.72
CA SER A 30 -7.76 5.92 -17.32
C SER A 30 -7.23 4.80 -16.42
N GLU A 31 -6.08 4.23 -16.78
CA GLU A 31 -5.40 3.18 -16.01
C GLU A 31 -4.98 3.68 -14.62
N LEU A 32 -4.39 4.88 -14.54
CA LEU A 32 -4.03 5.51 -13.27
C LEU A 32 -5.27 5.80 -12.41
N ASN A 33 -6.34 6.31 -13.01
CA ASN A 33 -7.60 6.54 -12.30
C ASN A 33 -8.21 5.24 -11.76
N ASN A 34 -8.12 4.15 -12.52
CA ASN A 34 -8.56 2.85 -12.06
C ASN A 34 -7.73 2.38 -10.86
N TRP A 35 -6.40 2.53 -10.93
CA TRP A 35 -5.49 2.22 -9.82
C TRP A 35 -5.83 3.02 -8.55
N ILE A 36 -6.05 4.34 -8.68
CA ILE A 36 -6.44 5.23 -7.58
C ILE A 36 -7.76 4.78 -6.93
N ASN A 37 -8.74 4.36 -7.73
CA ASN A 37 -10.06 3.98 -7.25
C ASN A 37 -10.14 2.52 -6.75
N THR A 38 -9.10 1.72 -6.96
CA THR A 38 -9.08 0.31 -6.56
C THR A 38 -9.14 0.12 -5.05
N ASN A 39 -8.42 0.94 -4.28
CA ASN A 39 -8.47 0.91 -2.82
C ASN A 39 -8.05 2.25 -2.20
N GLU A 40 -8.38 2.43 -0.92
CA GLU A 40 -8.11 3.66 -0.17
C GLU A 40 -6.60 3.94 -0.02
N THR A 41 -5.78 2.90 0.09
CA THR A 41 -4.32 3.03 0.19
C THR A 41 -3.71 3.69 -1.05
N ASN A 42 -4.11 3.25 -2.24
CA ASN A 42 -3.65 3.81 -3.51
C ASN A 42 -4.07 5.28 -3.64
N ARG A 43 -5.31 5.60 -3.27
CA ARG A 43 -5.81 6.98 -3.23
C ARG A 43 -4.96 7.85 -2.33
N LYS A 44 -4.66 7.39 -1.11
CA LYS A 44 -3.84 8.14 -0.15
C LYS A 44 -2.42 8.37 -0.66
N ILE A 45 -1.81 7.36 -1.31
CA ILE A 45 -0.48 7.50 -1.93
C ILE A 45 -0.49 8.56 -3.02
N PHE A 46 -1.54 8.59 -3.86
CA PHE A 46 -1.69 9.61 -4.89
C PHE A 46 -1.91 11.02 -4.33
N GLU A 47 -2.71 11.15 -3.27
CA GLU A 47 -2.94 12.43 -2.59
C GLU A 47 -1.68 12.97 -1.90
N ASP A 48 -0.95 12.11 -1.20
CA ASP A 48 0.36 12.44 -0.62
C ASP A 48 1.32 12.94 -1.70
N LEU A 49 1.36 12.26 -2.86
CA LEU A 49 2.20 12.65 -3.99
C LEU A 49 1.83 14.03 -4.53
N LYS A 50 0.53 14.33 -4.70
CA LYS A 50 0.08 15.64 -5.18
C LYS A 50 0.43 16.76 -4.21
N ASN A 51 0.38 16.49 -2.90
CA ASN A 51 0.79 17.46 -1.89
C ASN A 51 2.31 17.68 -1.92
N GLU A 52 3.11 16.63 -2.06
CA GLU A 52 4.57 16.72 -2.21
C GLU A 52 4.96 17.42 -3.53
N GLU A 53 4.32 17.10 -4.66
CA GLU A 53 4.55 17.79 -5.95
C GLU A 53 4.15 19.25 -5.88
N LYS A 54 3.03 19.58 -5.23
CA LYS A 54 2.62 20.98 -5.05
C LYS A 54 3.65 21.75 -4.21
N LEU A 55 4.11 21.16 -3.10
CA LEU A 55 5.11 21.75 -2.22
C LEU A 55 6.48 21.93 -2.90
N GLU A 56 6.90 20.96 -3.72
CA GLU A 56 8.18 21.00 -4.44
C GLU A 56 8.10 21.79 -5.76
N SER A 57 6.92 21.89 -6.41
CA SER A 57 6.67 22.77 -7.56
C SER A 57 6.79 24.24 -7.17
N ASP A 58 6.34 24.59 -5.96
CA ASP A 58 6.55 25.91 -5.38
C ASP A 58 8.06 26.22 -5.17
N LEU A 59 8.94 25.20 -5.20
CA LEU A 59 10.39 25.31 -5.04
C LEU A 59 11.22 25.34 -6.34
N LYS A 60 10.57 25.31 -7.53
CA LYS A 60 11.15 25.49 -8.88
C LYS A 60 12.31 24.57 -9.30
N SER A 61 12.04 23.91 -10.45
CA SER A 61 12.97 23.20 -11.35
C SER A 61 13.43 21.81 -10.93
N TRP A 62 12.50 20.86 -11.04
CA TRP A 62 12.80 19.45 -10.95
C TRP A 62 13.79 19.04 -12.06
N ASN A 63 14.94 18.51 -11.66
CA ASN A 63 15.86 17.82 -12.54
C ASN A 63 15.64 16.28 -12.42
N GLN A 64 16.13 15.51 -13.40
CA GLN A 64 15.92 14.05 -13.42
C GLN A 64 16.39 13.30 -12.16
N LYS A 65 17.30 13.87 -11.36
CA LYS A 65 17.78 13.25 -10.11
C LYS A 65 16.72 13.29 -9.02
N GLU A 66 16.00 14.39 -8.89
CA GLU A 66 14.93 14.55 -7.88
C GLU A 66 13.76 13.61 -8.17
N LEU A 67 13.52 13.32 -9.45
CA LEU A 67 12.56 12.32 -9.88
C LEU A 67 12.93 10.90 -9.43
N VAL A 68 14.20 10.52 -9.53
CA VAL A 68 14.67 9.19 -9.07
C VAL A 68 14.49 9.07 -7.55
N ILE A 69 14.72 10.15 -6.81
CA ILE A 69 14.51 10.20 -5.36
C ILE A 69 13.01 10.15 -5.02
N ALA A 70 12.16 10.87 -5.75
CA ALA A 70 10.71 10.77 -5.63
C ALA A 70 10.22 9.34 -5.96
N PHE A 71 10.77 8.70 -6.99
CA PHE A 71 10.47 7.32 -7.35
C PHE A 71 10.85 6.32 -6.25
N ASP A 72 12.04 6.45 -5.65
CA ASP A 72 12.46 5.59 -4.54
C ASP A 72 11.57 5.79 -3.30
N ARG A 73 11.13 7.03 -3.03
CA ARG A 73 10.16 7.35 -1.97
C ARG A 73 8.81 6.69 -2.22
N ILE A 74 8.26 6.78 -3.43
CA ILE A 74 6.98 6.17 -3.81
C ILE A 74 7.07 4.66 -3.74
N LYS A 75 8.11 4.06 -4.31
CA LYS A 75 8.32 2.61 -4.30
C LYS A 75 8.41 2.07 -2.88
N LYS A 76 9.16 2.74 -2.00
CA LYS A 76 9.19 2.41 -0.58
C LYS A 76 7.79 2.50 0.01
N ARG A 77 7.09 3.64 -0.12
CA ARG A 77 5.76 3.81 0.50
C ARG A 77 4.75 2.73 0.07
N ILE A 78 4.73 2.33 -1.20
CA ILE A 78 3.87 1.25 -1.70
C ILE A 78 4.26 -0.09 -1.06
N GLN A 79 5.56 -0.44 -1.08
CA GLN A 79 6.05 -1.70 -0.50
C GLN A 79 5.86 -1.79 1.03
N TRP A 80 6.05 -0.69 1.76
CA TRP A 80 5.84 -0.62 3.21
C TRP A 80 4.36 -0.78 3.57
N HIS A 81 3.43 -0.17 2.81
CA HIS A 81 2.00 -0.33 3.06
C HIS A 81 1.54 -1.77 2.85
N ASP A 82 1.98 -2.43 1.77
CA ASP A 82 1.66 -3.84 1.52
C ASP A 82 2.23 -4.75 2.62
N ALA A 83 3.46 -4.49 3.06
CA ALA A 83 4.09 -5.26 4.13
C ALA A 83 3.38 -5.06 5.49
N LEU A 84 2.98 -3.84 5.83
CA LEU A 84 2.28 -3.53 7.08
C LEU A 84 0.88 -4.13 7.11
N LEU A 85 0.12 -4.00 6.02
CA LEU A 85 -1.22 -4.58 5.91
C LEU A 85 -1.17 -6.11 6.00
N ARG A 86 -0.18 -6.74 5.37
CA ARG A 86 0.03 -8.19 5.46
C ARG A 86 0.39 -8.62 6.89
N LYS A 87 1.25 -7.86 7.58
CA LYS A 87 1.63 -8.14 8.97
C LYS A 87 0.46 -7.95 9.95
N MET A 88 -0.36 -6.90 9.76
CA MET A 88 -1.57 -6.67 10.57
C MET A 88 -2.62 -7.77 10.35
N ARG A 89 -2.83 -8.21 9.10
CA ARG A 89 -3.78 -9.28 8.79
C ARG A 89 -3.36 -10.62 9.40
N ILE A 90 -2.05 -10.92 9.41
CA ILE A 90 -1.50 -12.11 10.07
C ILE A 90 -1.64 -12.01 11.60
N LEU A 91 -1.37 -10.85 12.18
CA LEU A 91 -1.53 -10.64 13.63
C LEU A 91 -3.00 -10.76 14.08
N HIS A 92 -3.96 -10.23 13.31
CA HIS A 92 -5.38 -10.38 13.60
C HIS A 92 -5.84 -11.84 13.54
N LEU A 93 -5.41 -12.59 12.52
CA LEU A 93 -5.71 -14.02 12.41
C LEU A 93 -5.08 -14.84 13.56
N ALA A 94 -3.82 -14.56 13.91
CA ALA A 94 -3.14 -15.22 15.01
C ALA A 94 -3.81 -14.94 16.36
N ALA A 95 -4.25 -13.70 16.60
CA ALA A 95 -4.99 -13.32 17.80
C ALA A 95 -6.35 -14.03 17.89
N LEU A 96 -7.05 -14.21 16.76
CA LEU A 96 -8.34 -14.89 16.70
C LEU A 96 -8.20 -16.39 16.98
N ILE A 97 -7.17 -17.04 16.43
CA ILE A 97 -6.84 -18.45 16.71
C ILE A 97 -6.45 -18.63 18.20
N ALA A 98 -5.65 -17.72 18.75
CA ALA A 98 -5.27 -17.76 20.16
C ALA A 98 -6.48 -17.60 21.10
N ALA A 99 -7.43 -16.72 20.76
CA ALA A 99 -8.67 -16.55 21.53
C ALA A 99 -9.55 -17.80 21.52
N ILE A 100 -9.69 -18.46 20.35
CA ILE A 100 -10.43 -19.73 20.24
C ILE A 100 -9.75 -20.82 21.07
N ALA A 101 -8.43 -20.96 21.00
CA ALA A 101 -7.69 -21.95 21.78
C ALA A 101 -7.84 -21.73 23.30
N LEU A 102 -7.76 -20.47 23.76
CA LEU A 102 -7.96 -20.12 25.18
C LEU A 102 -9.39 -20.43 25.65
N SER A 103 -10.40 -20.18 24.81
CA SER A 103 -11.79 -20.48 25.14
C SER A 103 -12.06 -22.00 25.30
N ALA A 104 -11.43 -22.83 24.46
CA ALA A 104 -11.53 -24.28 24.55
C ALA A 104 -10.86 -24.83 25.82
N VAL A 105 -9.70 -24.28 26.20
CA VAL A 105 -9.00 -24.65 27.44
C VAL A 105 -9.82 -24.27 28.67
N LEU A 106 -10.43 -23.08 28.70
CA LEU A 106 -11.29 -22.66 29.81
C LEU A 106 -12.52 -23.56 29.96
N TRP A 107 -13.14 -23.96 28.84
CA TRP A 107 -14.31 -24.85 28.84
C TRP A 107 -13.98 -26.24 29.40
N VAL A 108 -12.83 -26.81 29.04
CA VAL A 108 -12.36 -28.10 29.57
C VAL A 108 -12.11 -28.06 31.07
N ILE A 109 -11.54 -26.96 31.58
CA ILE A 109 -11.28 -26.79 33.03
C ILE A 109 -12.61 -26.71 33.80
N ILE A 110 -13.57 -25.93 33.32
CA ILE A 110 -14.88 -25.74 33.99
C ILE A 110 -15.70 -27.04 33.99
N VAL A 111 -15.75 -27.75 32.86
CA VAL A 111 -16.46 -29.04 32.77
C VAL A 111 -15.75 -30.14 33.56
N GLY A 112 -14.42 -30.13 33.59
CA GLY A 112 -13.61 -31.07 34.35
C GLY A 112 -13.74 -30.91 35.86
N SER A 113 -13.95 -29.69 36.36
CA SER A 113 -14.15 -29.42 37.80
C SER A 113 -15.55 -29.73 38.33
N HIS A 114 -16.51 -30.03 37.44
CA HIS A 114 -17.90 -30.36 37.80
C HIS A 114 -18.20 -31.87 37.78
N LYS A 115 -17.18 -32.72 37.58
CA LYS A 115 -17.23 -34.18 37.77
C LYS A 115 -16.54 -34.57 39.07
#